data_AF-A0A428ZA06-F1
#
_entry.id   AF-A0A428ZA06-F1
#
_cell.length_a   1.000
_cell.length_b   1.000
_cell.length_c   1.000
_cell.angle_alpha   90.00
_cell.angle_beta   90.00
_cell.angle_gamma   90.00
#
_symmetry.space_group_name_H-M   'P 1'
#
loop_
_entity.id
_entity.type
_entity.pdbx_description
1 polymer ?
#
loop_
_entity_poly.entity_id
_entity_poly.type
_entity_poly.pdbx_seq_one_letter_code
_entity_poly.pdbx_strand_id
1 'polypeptide(L)'
;MVNSPDRDSSSAEDLDEDRLRADPLEAGMDPPEHWSGADKYGTTPYEQSHPRPMEDRLAEEQPETPPEPSSLDEKIEREAVDRGQSADEAGGSMAAEERTPLRPAE
;
A
#
# COMPACT_ATOMS: atom_id res chain seq x y z
N MET A 1 4.33 19.97 -41.02
CA MET A 1 3.98 18.92 -40.04
C MET A 1 2.47 18.84 -39.93
N VAL A 2 1.84 17.78 -40.43
CA VAL A 2 0.49 17.42 -39.95
C VAL A 2 0.71 16.26 -38.99
N ASN A 3 0.62 16.55 -37.70
CA ASN A 3 0.57 15.51 -36.70
C ASN A 3 -0.90 15.09 -36.68
N SER A 4 -1.27 14.10 -37.50
CA SER A 4 -2.63 13.57 -37.54
C SER A 4 -2.90 12.84 -36.23
N PRO A 5 -3.83 13.32 -35.37
CA PRO A 5 -4.23 12.60 -34.16
C PRO A 5 -4.99 11.29 -34.47
N ASP A 6 -5.37 11.07 -35.74
CA ASP A 6 -6.16 9.92 -36.18
C ASP A 6 -5.41 8.57 -36.07
N ARG A 7 -4.07 8.59 -36.00
CA ARG A 7 -3.28 7.35 -35.86
C ARG A 7 -3.36 6.77 -34.45
N ASP A 8 -3.48 7.64 -33.44
CA ASP A 8 -3.57 7.22 -32.04
C ASP A 8 -4.94 6.58 -31.77
N SER A 9 -6.01 7.14 -32.36
CA SER A 9 -7.36 6.55 -32.28
C SER A 9 -7.48 5.25 -33.07
N SER A 10 -6.90 5.18 -34.29
CA SER A 10 -6.97 3.96 -35.10
C SER A 10 -6.28 2.76 -34.45
N SER A 11 -5.17 2.96 -33.72
CA SER A 11 -4.52 1.88 -32.98
C SER A 11 -5.24 1.53 -31.67
N ALA A 12 -5.98 2.46 -31.09
CA ALA A 12 -6.80 2.21 -29.90
C ALA A 12 -8.06 1.40 -30.26
N GLU A 13 -8.77 1.73 -31.34
CA GLU A 13 -9.97 1.00 -31.80
C GLU A 13 -9.67 -0.45 -32.24
N ASP A 14 -8.43 -0.75 -32.63
CA ASP A 14 -8.00 -2.12 -32.93
C ASP A 14 -7.99 -3.03 -31.69
N LEU A 15 -7.97 -2.45 -30.47
CA LEU A 15 -7.96 -3.15 -29.19
C LEU A 15 -9.36 -3.28 -28.54
N ASP A 16 -10.40 -2.79 -29.19
CA ASP A 16 -11.77 -2.92 -28.69
C ASP A 16 -12.27 -4.37 -28.77
N GLU A 17 -13.20 -4.73 -27.88
CA GLU A 17 -13.74 -6.09 -27.72
C GLU A 17 -14.37 -6.64 -28.99
N ASP A 18 -15.08 -5.81 -29.75
CA ASP A 18 -15.74 -6.20 -31.00
C ASP A 18 -14.75 -6.59 -32.09
N ARG A 19 -13.56 -5.98 -32.08
CA ARG A 19 -12.46 -6.22 -33.00
C ARG A 19 -11.57 -7.37 -32.58
N LEU A 20 -11.20 -7.43 -31.30
CA LEU A 20 -10.43 -8.53 -30.72
C LEU A 20 -11.24 -9.83 -30.62
N ARG A 21 -12.58 -9.73 -30.66
CA ARG A 21 -13.53 -10.83 -30.42
C ARG A 21 -13.23 -11.59 -29.11
N ALA A 22 -12.70 -10.85 -28.15
CA ALA A 22 -12.32 -11.30 -26.84
C ALA A 22 -12.72 -10.19 -25.89
N ASP A 23 -13.48 -10.54 -24.86
CA ASP A 23 -13.79 -9.62 -23.77
C ASP A 23 -12.53 -9.49 -22.90
N PRO A 24 -11.91 -8.29 -22.79
CA PRO A 24 -10.76 -8.08 -21.92
C PRO A 24 -11.05 -8.39 -20.45
N LEU A 25 -12.32 -8.33 -20.02
CA LEU A 25 -12.74 -8.68 -18.66
C LEU A 25 -12.75 -10.19 -18.43
N GLU A 26 -13.01 -11.02 -19.45
CA GLU A 26 -13.03 -12.49 -19.35
C GLU A 26 -11.71 -13.02 -18.79
N ALA A 27 -10.57 -12.50 -19.27
CA ALA A 27 -9.24 -12.90 -18.82
C ALA A 27 -8.96 -12.57 -17.34
N GLY A 28 -9.71 -11.63 -16.75
CA GLY A 28 -9.61 -11.25 -15.34
C GLY A 28 -10.63 -11.93 -14.43
N MET A 29 -11.61 -12.65 -14.99
CA MET A 29 -12.64 -13.33 -14.20
C MET A 29 -12.13 -14.61 -13.55
N ASP A 30 -11.27 -15.34 -14.26
CA ASP A 30 -10.63 -16.54 -13.72
C ASP A 30 -9.41 -16.14 -12.88
N PRO A 31 -9.38 -16.49 -11.59
CA PRO A 31 -8.18 -16.29 -10.80
C PRO A 31 -7.03 -17.11 -11.38
N PRO A 32 -5.77 -16.68 -11.18
CA PRO A 32 -4.60 -17.40 -11.72
C PRO A 32 -4.60 -18.88 -11.35
N GLU A 33 -3.98 -19.71 -12.18
CA GLU A 33 -3.73 -21.11 -11.84
C GLU A 33 -3.08 -21.20 -10.45
N HIS A 34 -3.58 -22.13 -9.63
CA HIS A 34 -3.17 -22.34 -8.22
C HIS A 34 -3.57 -21.24 -7.22
N TRP A 35 -4.36 -20.24 -7.62
CA TRP A 35 -5.00 -19.37 -6.64
C TRP A 35 -6.00 -20.17 -5.82
N SER A 36 -5.86 -20.12 -4.50
CA SER A 36 -6.85 -20.61 -3.55
C SER A 36 -7.29 -19.44 -2.69
N GLY A 37 -8.59 -19.32 -2.45
CA GLY A 37 -9.11 -18.42 -1.43
C GLY A 37 -8.45 -18.67 -0.07
N ALA A 38 -8.39 -17.63 0.77
CA ALA A 38 -7.91 -17.80 2.14
C ALA A 38 -8.99 -18.52 2.97
N ASP A 39 -8.72 -19.74 3.40
CA ASP A 39 -9.60 -20.51 4.31
C ASP A 39 -9.24 -20.28 5.80
N LYS A 40 -8.75 -19.07 6.12
CA LYS A 40 -8.42 -18.68 7.49
C LYS A 40 -9.67 -18.18 8.24
N TYR A 41 -9.47 -17.80 9.50
CA TYR A 41 -10.53 -17.25 10.36
C TYR A 41 -11.21 -16.02 9.73
N GLY A 42 -12.54 -15.96 9.75
CA GLY A 42 -13.33 -14.84 9.26
C GLY A 42 -14.13 -15.13 7.98
N THR A 43 -14.07 -16.37 7.49
CA THR A 43 -14.80 -16.81 6.29
C THR A 43 -16.26 -17.17 6.59
N THR A 44 -16.61 -17.43 7.86
CA THR A 44 -17.99 -17.74 8.27
C THR A 44 -18.70 -16.56 8.98
N PRO A 45 -20.04 -16.44 8.90
CA PRO A 45 -20.79 -15.39 9.62
C PRO A 45 -20.57 -15.40 11.14
N TYR A 46 -20.35 -16.59 11.71
CA TYR A 46 -20.06 -16.73 13.14
C TYR A 46 -18.71 -16.10 13.50
N GLU A 47 -17.66 -16.38 12.72
CA GLU A 47 -16.32 -15.84 12.95
C GLU A 47 -16.27 -14.32 12.74
N GLN A 48 -17.02 -13.79 11.76
CA GLN A 48 -17.12 -12.36 11.55
C GLN A 48 -17.77 -11.62 12.73
N SER A 49 -18.71 -12.26 13.43
CA SER A 49 -19.35 -11.68 14.62
C SER A 49 -18.57 -11.92 15.91
N HIS A 50 -17.60 -12.85 15.91
CA HIS A 50 -16.80 -13.21 17.08
C HIS A 50 -15.32 -13.07 16.75
N PRO A 51 -14.76 -11.86 16.61
CA PRO A 51 -13.37 -11.69 16.24
C PRO A 51 -12.43 -12.43 17.22
N ARG A 52 -11.33 -12.97 16.68
CA ARG A 52 -10.27 -13.57 17.50
C ARG A 52 -9.67 -12.55 18.48
N PRO A 53 -9.13 -13.01 19.63
CA PRO A 53 -8.34 -12.18 20.53
C PRO A 53 -7.26 -11.40 19.77
N MET A 54 -6.96 -10.18 20.26
CA MET A 54 -5.99 -9.30 19.62
C MET A 54 -4.59 -9.92 19.63
N GLU A 55 -4.26 -10.61 20.71
CA GLU A 55 -2.98 -11.27 20.96
C GLU A 55 -2.70 -12.34 19.89
N ASP A 56 -3.72 -13.15 19.54
CA ASP A 56 -3.60 -14.18 18.51
C ASP A 56 -3.34 -13.57 17.13
N ARG A 57 -3.96 -12.43 16.83
CA ARG A 57 -3.74 -11.73 15.56
C ARG A 57 -2.36 -11.08 15.48
N LEU A 58 -1.88 -10.51 16.59
CA LEU A 58 -0.53 -9.95 16.67
C LEU A 58 0.56 -11.02 16.58
N ALA A 59 0.32 -12.21 17.14
CA ALA A 59 1.26 -13.32 17.04
C ALA A 59 1.43 -13.86 15.60
N GLU A 60 0.46 -13.62 14.71
CA GLU A 60 0.56 -13.97 13.29
C GLU A 60 1.36 -12.93 12.47
N GLU A 61 1.49 -11.70 12.97
CA GLU A 61 2.25 -10.64 12.32
C GLU A 61 3.76 -10.93 12.42
N GLN A 62 4.48 -10.77 11.31
CA GLN A 62 5.94 -10.81 11.31
C GLN A 62 6.45 -9.36 11.19
N PRO A 63 7.36 -8.93 12.08
CA PRO A 63 7.96 -7.62 11.96
C PRO A 63 8.77 -7.55 10.67
N GLU A 64 8.50 -6.54 9.85
CA GLU A 64 9.31 -6.28 8.66
C GLU A 64 10.72 -5.89 9.10
N THR A 65 11.74 -6.50 8.47
CA THR A 65 13.12 -6.09 8.68
C THR A 65 13.36 -4.81 7.88
N PRO A 66 13.64 -3.67 8.50
CA PRO A 66 13.89 -2.44 7.75
C PRO A 66 15.10 -2.66 6.83
N PRO A 67 15.07 -2.13 5.60
CA PRO A 67 16.25 -2.16 4.74
C PRO A 67 17.38 -1.33 5.39
N GLU A 68 18.62 -1.69 5.08
CA GLU A 68 19.76 -0.84 5.42
C GLU A 68 19.58 0.54 4.79
N PRO A 69 19.82 1.64 5.55
CA PRO A 69 19.64 2.98 5.03
C PRO A 69 20.56 3.19 3.83
N SER A 70 19.98 3.66 2.74
CA SER A 70 20.73 4.03 1.54
C SER A 70 21.30 5.44 1.67
N SER A 71 22.30 5.74 0.85
CA SER A 71 22.82 7.12 0.72
C SER A 71 21.77 8.12 0.22
N LEU A 72 20.66 7.65 -0.34
CA LEU A 72 19.53 8.50 -0.70
C LEU A 72 18.70 8.84 0.54
N ASP A 73 18.47 7.86 1.42
CA ASP A 73 17.72 8.05 2.67
C ASP A 73 18.41 9.09 3.56
N GLU A 74 19.74 9.02 3.69
CA GLU A 74 20.52 10.02 4.43
C GLU A 74 20.39 11.46 3.86
N LYS A 75 20.25 11.59 2.54
CA LYS A 75 20.07 12.89 1.89
C LYS A 75 18.67 13.42 2.12
N ILE A 76 17.67 12.55 2.03
CA ILE A 76 16.26 12.89 2.28
C ILE A 76 16.10 13.34 3.74
N GLU A 77 16.65 12.60 4.69
CA GLU A 77 16.64 12.97 6.12
C GLU A 77 17.27 14.34 6.35
N ARG A 78 18.45 14.59 5.75
CA ARG A 78 19.13 15.88 5.88
C ARG A 78 18.30 17.03 5.29
N GLU A 79 17.71 16.83 4.11
CA GLU A 79 16.85 17.83 3.47
C GLU A 79 15.55 18.07 4.27
N ALA A 80 15.01 17.03 4.89
CA ALA A 80 13.86 17.12 5.77
C ALA A 80 14.19 17.93 7.03
N VAL A 81 15.34 17.67 7.66
CA VAL A 81 15.85 18.46 8.79
C VAL A 81 16.04 19.93 8.39
N ASP A 82 16.70 20.20 7.26
CA ASP A 82 16.95 21.56 6.78
C ASP A 82 15.64 22.35 6.51
N ARG A 83 14.55 21.63 6.21
CA ARG A 83 13.21 22.20 6.00
C ARG A 83 12.30 22.17 7.22
N GLY A 84 12.75 21.61 8.36
CA GLY A 84 11.91 21.43 9.56
C GLY A 84 10.76 20.42 9.35
N GLN A 85 10.99 19.39 8.53
CA GLN A 85 10.03 18.35 8.16
C GLN A 85 10.46 16.95 8.64
N SER A 86 11.50 16.84 9.47
CA SER A 86 11.96 15.56 9.98
C SER A 86 10.89 14.92 10.87
N ALA A 87 10.75 13.60 10.84
CA ALA A 87 9.75 12.91 11.66
C ALA A 87 9.99 13.14 13.18
N ASP A 88 11.25 13.34 13.56
CA ASP A 88 11.67 13.64 14.92
C ASP A 88 11.27 15.05 15.37
N GLU A 89 10.99 15.97 14.44
CA GLU A 89 10.56 17.35 14.71
C GLU A 89 9.16 17.59 14.15
N ALA A 90 8.14 17.72 15.01
CA ALA A 90 6.77 17.95 14.52
C ALA A 90 6.67 19.32 13.86
N GLY A 91 6.37 19.35 12.56
CA GLY A 91 5.93 20.56 11.87
C GLY A 91 4.51 21.03 12.25
N GLY A 92 3.95 20.57 13.36
CA GLY A 92 2.58 20.84 13.82
C GLY A 92 2.54 21.52 15.19
N SER A 93 1.50 22.32 15.43
CA SER A 93 1.32 23.21 16.59
C SER A 93 1.10 22.53 17.95
N MET A 94 1.50 21.28 18.16
CA MET A 94 1.33 20.61 19.45
C MET A 94 2.50 20.95 20.40
N ALA A 95 2.18 21.19 21.67
CA ALA A 95 3.19 21.45 22.69
C ALA A 95 4.08 20.21 22.88
N ALA A 96 5.41 20.42 22.92
CA ALA A 96 6.42 19.36 23.05
C ALA A 96 6.21 18.45 24.28
N GLU A 97 5.53 18.95 25.31
CA GLU A 97 5.28 18.30 26.60
C GLU A 97 4.29 17.13 26.51
N GLU A 98 3.35 17.15 25.55
CA GLU A 98 2.44 16.02 25.28
C GLU A 98 3.10 14.93 24.41
N ARG A 99 4.22 15.25 23.75
CA ARG A 99 4.84 14.38 22.73
C ARG A 99 5.77 13.33 23.33
N THR A 100 6.46 13.65 24.41
CA THR A 100 7.39 12.73 25.06
C THR A 100 6.79 12.33 26.41
N PRO A 101 6.18 11.14 26.54
CA PRO A 101 5.67 10.72 27.83
C PRO A 101 6.81 10.71 28.85
N LEU A 102 6.52 11.15 30.07
CA LEU A 102 7.50 11.18 31.16
C LEU A 102 8.13 9.79 31.28
N ARG A 103 9.46 9.71 31.13
CA ARG A 103 10.18 8.46 31.38
C ARG A 103 9.85 8.02 32.82
N PRO A 104 9.37 6.78 33.06
CA PRO A 104 9.15 6.31 34.42
C PRO A 104 10.46 6.41 35.20
N ALA A 105 10.39 6.90 36.43
CA ALA A 105 11.54 6.90 37.33
C ALA A 105 11.95 5.43 37.58
N GLU A 106 13.25 5.13 37.42
CA GLU A 106 13.85 3.85 37.80
C GLU A 106 13.81 3.61 39.31
#